data_AF-K1TUH2-F1
#
_entry.id   AF-K1TUH2-F1
#
_cell.length_a   1.000
_cell.length_b   1.000
_cell.length_c   1.000
_cell.angle_alpha   90.00
_cell.angle_beta   90.00
_cell.angle_gamma   90.00
#
_symmetry.space_group_name_H-M   'P 1'
#
loop_
_entity.id
_entity.type
_entity.pdbx_description
1 polymer ?
#
loop_
_entity_poly.entity_id
_entity_poly.type
_entity_poly.pdbx_seq_one_letter_code
_entity_poly.pdbx_strand_id
1 'polypeptide(L)'
;LDVTLAAAGASKALGVGLRIVGISKSDIKEITTGGADRRFQTSFDDPYSLFNYNSGTHMEDGDPSVVIPIAGEVHNVFGRSPGTMINTGGTSITANMYTYEIIIELADQTKTEPLFSKDNLDFFICYQYKSMQQRMEVHLYEFWGYGATAAGTVQQENLDLAGNNTWAICVP
;
A
#
# COMPACT_ATOMS: atom_id res chain seq x y z
N LEU A 1 5.14 -2.95 -12.37
CA LEU A 1 3.93 -3.34 -11.61
C LEU A 1 2.97 -2.18 -11.66
N ASP A 2 1.78 -2.39 -12.21
CA ASP A 2 0.78 -1.33 -12.34
C ASP A 2 -0.27 -1.47 -11.25
N VAL A 3 -0.38 -0.45 -10.40
CA VAL A 3 -1.38 -0.40 -9.32
C VAL A 3 -2.39 0.67 -9.64
N THR A 4 -3.64 0.26 -9.90
CA THR A 4 -4.71 1.21 -10.22
C THR A 4 -5.66 1.36 -9.05
N LEU A 5 -5.84 2.59 -8.55
CA LEU A 5 -6.88 2.88 -7.57
C LEU A 5 -8.23 2.92 -8.29
N ALA A 6 -9.04 1.88 -8.06
CA ALA A 6 -10.35 1.73 -8.68
C ALA A 6 -11.45 2.49 -7.92
N ALA A 7 -11.44 2.42 -6.59
CA ALA A 7 -12.48 2.98 -5.72
C ALA A 7 -11.93 3.26 -4.31
N ALA A 8 -12.60 4.15 -3.57
CA ALA A 8 -12.38 4.38 -2.15
C ALA A 8 -13.73 4.33 -1.42
N GLY A 9 -13.93 3.27 -0.64
CA GLY A 9 -15.17 3.01 0.09
C GLY A 9 -15.05 3.22 1.58
N ALA A 10 -14.30 4.24 2.01
CA ALA A 10 -14.00 4.47 3.41
C ALA A 10 -14.42 5.87 3.85
N SER A 11 -14.94 5.97 5.06
CA SER A 11 -15.28 7.24 5.72
C SER A 11 -14.09 7.85 6.48
N LYS A 12 -12.89 7.30 6.31
CA LYS A 12 -11.64 7.73 6.97
C LYS A 12 -10.55 7.94 5.93
N ALA A 13 -9.53 8.71 6.29
CA ALA A 13 -8.28 8.75 5.55
C ALA A 13 -7.66 7.34 5.50
N LEU A 14 -7.20 6.95 4.31
CA LEU A 14 -6.55 5.66 4.09
C LEU A 14 -5.27 5.87 3.31
N GLY A 15 -4.22 5.16 3.70
CA GLY A 15 -3.02 4.94 2.89
C GLY A 15 -3.02 3.55 2.26
N VAL A 16 -2.21 3.37 1.23
CA VAL A 16 -1.97 2.09 0.55
C VAL A 16 -0.47 1.86 0.45
N GLY A 17 -0.03 0.66 0.78
CA GLY A 17 1.36 0.22 0.65
C GLY A 17 1.49 -1.17 0.06
N LEU A 18 2.70 -1.49 -0.37
CA LEU A 18 3.11 -2.82 -0.81
C LEU A 18 4.35 -3.23 -0.02
N ARG A 19 4.29 -4.37 0.67
CA ARG A 19 5.46 -5.06 1.19
C ARG A 19 5.83 -6.19 0.23
N ILE A 20 7.10 -6.29 -0.14
CA ILE A 20 7.62 -7.43 -0.90
C ILE A 20 8.28 -8.39 0.09
N VAL A 21 7.68 -9.55 0.29
CA VAL A 21 8.19 -10.57 1.24
C VAL A 21 9.15 -11.53 0.56
N GLY A 22 10.11 -12.05 1.34
CA GLY A 22 11.10 -13.02 0.85
C GLY A 22 12.20 -12.44 -0.06
N ILE A 23 12.21 -11.12 -0.25
CA ILE A 23 13.22 -10.40 -1.04
C ILE A 23 13.97 -9.44 -0.12
N SER A 24 15.31 -9.44 -0.19
CA SER A 24 16.13 -8.53 0.60
C SER A 24 16.20 -7.16 -0.07
N LYS A 25 16.29 -6.07 0.71
CA LYS A 25 16.54 -4.74 0.16
C LYS A 25 17.80 -4.70 -0.72
N SER A 26 18.83 -5.48 -0.39
CA SER A 26 20.06 -5.60 -1.19
C SER A 26 19.89 -6.24 -2.56
N ASP A 27 18.79 -6.97 -2.77
CA ASP A 27 18.46 -7.56 -4.08
C ASP A 27 17.84 -6.51 -5.03
N ILE A 28 17.51 -5.32 -4.52
CA ILE A 28 16.96 -4.20 -5.26
C ILE A 28 18.05 -3.19 -5.52
N LYS A 29 18.31 -2.88 -6.79
CA LYS A 29 19.22 -1.82 -7.19
C LYS A 29 18.54 -0.46 -7.10
N GLU A 30 17.34 -0.36 -7.67
CA GLU A 30 16.60 0.88 -7.77
C GLU A 30 15.11 0.60 -7.86
N ILE A 31 14.31 1.51 -7.32
CA ILE A 31 12.88 1.60 -7.62
C ILE A 31 12.68 2.94 -8.30
N THR A 32 11.95 2.94 -9.40
CA THR A 32 11.47 4.17 -10.06
C THR A 32 9.96 4.07 -10.27
N THR A 33 9.34 5.22 -10.55
CA THR A 33 7.87 5.32 -10.62
C THR A 33 7.43 5.98 -11.91
N GLY A 34 6.28 5.57 -12.44
CA GLY A 34 5.68 6.10 -13.66
C GLY A 34 4.16 6.23 -13.57
N GLY A 35 3.51 6.34 -14.73
CA GLY A 35 2.06 6.53 -14.83
C GLY A 35 1.59 7.89 -14.31
N ALA A 36 0.63 7.89 -13.39
CA ALA A 36 0.13 9.10 -12.72
C ALA A 36 0.95 9.45 -11.46
N ASP A 37 2.25 9.16 -11.48
CA ASP A 37 3.20 9.24 -10.36
C ASP A 37 3.03 10.48 -9.47
N ARG A 38 2.92 11.67 -10.07
CA ARG A 38 2.80 12.93 -9.34
C ARG A 38 1.60 12.97 -8.42
N ARG A 39 0.46 12.38 -8.80
CA ARG A 39 -0.76 12.35 -7.97
C ARG A 39 -0.56 11.48 -6.73
N PHE A 40 0.00 10.30 -6.93
CA PHE A 40 0.32 9.37 -5.86
C PHE A 40 1.39 9.94 -4.93
N GLN A 41 2.46 10.51 -5.48
CA GLN A 41 3.52 11.12 -4.68
C GLN A 41 3.03 12.34 -3.88
N THR A 42 2.23 13.22 -4.50
CA THR A 42 1.64 14.39 -3.78
C THR A 42 0.74 13.93 -2.63
N SER A 43 0.13 12.74 -2.71
CA SER A 43 -0.70 12.23 -1.61
C SER A 43 0.08 11.93 -0.33
N PHE A 44 1.41 11.82 -0.39
CA PHE A 44 2.25 11.67 0.80
C PHE A 44 2.46 12.98 1.56
N ASP A 45 2.24 14.14 0.92
CA ASP A 45 2.29 15.46 1.56
C ASP A 45 0.99 15.78 2.33
N ASP A 46 -0.03 14.93 2.19
CA ASP A 46 -1.30 15.10 2.88
C ASP A 46 -1.10 14.95 4.41
N PRO A 47 -1.71 15.81 5.26
CA PRO A 47 -1.55 15.74 6.71
C PRO A 47 -2.04 14.42 7.33
N TYR A 48 -2.82 13.63 6.60
CA TYR A 48 -3.27 12.31 7.05
C TYR A 48 -2.40 11.16 6.55
N SER A 49 -1.35 11.43 5.77
CA SER A 49 -0.38 10.41 5.33
C SER A 49 0.25 9.72 6.53
N LEU A 50 0.29 8.39 6.50
CA LEU A 50 0.84 7.54 7.56
C LEU A 50 2.16 6.86 7.15
N PHE A 51 2.72 7.26 6.01
CA PHE A 51 3.97 6.73 5.49
C PHE A 51 5.10 7.73 5.68
N ASN A 52 6.24 7.23 6.15
CA ASN A 52 7.50 7.96 6.07
C ASN A 52 8.15 7.72 4.69
N TYR A 53 7.58 8.32 3.65
CA TYR A 53 7.99 8.11 2.27
C TYR A 53 9.35 8.75 1.97
N ASN A 54 10.34 7.93 1.59
CA ASN A 54 11.63 8.40 1.12
C ASN A 54 11.60 8.54 -0.41
N SER A 55 11.58 9.77 -0.92
CA SER A 55 11.55 10.05 -2.35
C SER A 55 12.82 9.68 -3.11
N GLY A 56 13.94 9.44 -2.41
CA GLY A 56 15.20 8.99 -3.03
C GLY A 56 15.26 7.49 -3.27
N THR A 57 14.48 6.69 -2.53
CA THR A 57 14.45 5.22 -2.66
C THR A 57 13.08 4.68 -3.07
N HIS A 58 12.04 5.52 -3.03
CA HIS A 58 10.63 5.15 -3.16
C HIS A 58 10.15 4.09 -2.13
N MET A 59 10.90 3.91 -1.04
CA MET A 59 10.59 2.99 0.04
C MET A 59 10.29 3.74 1.33
N GLU A 60 9.73 3.03 2.31
CA GLU A 60 9.74 3.48 3.69
C GLU A 60 11.04 3.06 4.39
N ASP A 61 11.64 4.03 5.10
CA ASP A 61 12.85 3.80 5.88
C ASP A 61 12.53 3.11 7.21
N GLY A 62 13.46 2.29 7.70
CA GLY A 62 13.35 1.65 9.03
C GLY A 62 12.71 0.26 9.03
N ASP A 63 12.05 -0.17 7.96
CA ASP A 63 11.61 -1.57 7.82
C ASP A 63 12.76 -2.44 7.26
N PRO A 64 13.02 -3.65 7.81
CA PRO A 64 13.97 -4.59 7.21
C PRO A 64 13.50 -5.16 5.86
N SER A 65 12.19 -5.18 5.62
CA SER A 65 11.53 -5.62 4.39
C SER A 65 11.47 -4.49 3.37
N VAL A 66 11.35 -4.83 2.08
CA VAL A 66 11.03 -3.84 1.04
C VAL A 66 9.58 -3.39 1.22
N VAL A 67 9.36 -2.18 1.74
CA VAL A 67 8.04 -1.55 1.86
C VAL A 67 8.01 -0.34 0.94
N ILE A 68 7.09 -0.36 -0.02
CA ILE A 68 6.88 0.67 -1.04
C ILE A 68 5.53 1.34 -0.72
N PRO A 69 5.53 2.57 -0.18
CA PRO A 69 4.32 3.37 -0.10
C PRO A 69 3.76 3.62 -1.50
N ILE A 70 2.45 3.43 -1.69
CA ILE A 70 1.77 3.65 -2.97
C ILE A 70 0.98 4.95 -2.92
N ALA A 71 0.16 5.14 -1.89
CA ALA A 71 -0.60 6.37 -1.67
C ALA A 71 -0.60 6.72 -0.18
N GLY A 72 -0.29 7.98 0.15
CA GLY A 72 -0.37 8.51 1.50
C GLY A 72 -1.81 8.74 1.95
N GLU A 73 -2.63 9.27 1.02
CA GLU A 73 -4.06 9.48 1.23
C GLU A 73 -4.82 9.19 -0.08
N VAL A 74 -5.62 8.12 -0.09
CA VAL A 74 -6.27 7.63 -1.32
C VAL A 74 -7.26 8.62 -1.93
N HIS A 75 -7.98 9.41 -1.12
CA HIS A 75 -8.97 10.35 -1.62
C HIS A 75 -8.29 11.52 -2.33
N ASN A 76 -7.12 11.94 -1.86
CA ASN A 76 -6.27 12.97 -2.43
C ASN A 76 -5.83 12.61 -3.86
N VAL A 77 -5.51 11.33 -4.12
CA VAL A 77 -5.19 10.85 -5.49
C VAL A 77 -6.34 11.14 -6.46
N PHE A 78 -7.59 10.94 -6.00
CA PHE A 78 -8.81 11.29 -6.75
C PHE A 78 -9.17 12.78 -6.72
N GLY A 79 -8.41 13.63 -6.02
CA GLY A 79 -8.70 15.05 -5.83
C GLY A 79 -9.93 15.30 -4.96
N ARG A 80 -10.10 14.49 -3.91
CA ARG A 80 -11.23 14.55 -2.96
C ARG A 80 -10.72 14.58 -1.53
N SER A 81 -11.57 15.06 -0.62
CA SER A 81 -11.27 15.06 0.81
C SER A 81 -11.36 13.65 1.38
N PRO A 82 -10.58 13.34 2.44
CA PRO A 82 -10.67 12.07 3.15
C PRO A 82 -12.11 11.72 3.56
N GLY A 83 -12.48 10.45 3.44
CA GLY A 83 -13.79 9.95 3.82
C GLY A 83 -14.87 10.06 2.73
N THR A 84 -14.51 10.52 1.53
CA THR A 84 -15.42 10.61 0.40
C THR A 84 -15.63 9.25 -0.25
N MET A 85 -16.87 8.79 -0.40
CA MET A 85 -17.17 7.55 -1.15
C MET A 85 -16.97 7.77 -2.66
N ILE A 86 -16.04 7.03 -3.26
CA ILE A 86 -15.61 7.18 -4.66
C ILE A 86 -15.75 5.84 -5.39
N ASN A 87 -16.46 5.84 -6.53
CA ASN A 87 -16.66 4.67 -7.40
C ASN A 87 -17.25 3.42 -6.70
N THR A 88 -18.03 3.59 -5.64
CA THR A 88 -18.67 2.48 -4.90
C THR A 88 -20.12 2.21 -5.31
N GLY A 89 -20.63 2.93 -6.31
CA GLY A 89 -22.03 2.87 -6.74
C GLY A 89 -22.99 3.69 -5.86
N GLY A 90 -24.27 3.73 -6.26
CA GLY A 90 -25.30 4.51 -5.57
C GLY A 90 -25.06 6.02 -5.69
N THR A 91 -24.99 6.72 -4.56
CA THR A 91 -24.76 8.18 -4.49
C THR A 91 -23.28 8.58 -4.39
N SER A 92 -22.35 7.64 -4.62
CA SER A 92 -20.91 7.92 -4.61
C SER A 92 -20.51 8.86 -5.74
N ILE A 93 -19.41 9.59 -5.56
CA ILE A 93 -18.82 10.36 -6.65
C ILE A 93 -18.18 9.40 -7.66
N THR A 94 -18.43 9.63 -8.95
CA THR A 94 -17.68 9.00 -10.03
C THR A 94 -16.41 9.80 -10.31
N ALA A 95 -15.26 9.14 -10.31
CA ALA A 95 -13.96 9.74 -10.59
C ALA A 95 -13.15 8.86 -11.56
N ASN A 96 -12.21 9.49 -12.27
CA ASN A 96 -11.25 8.77 -13.09
C ASN A 96 -10.40 7.85 -12.20
N MET A 97 -10.10 6.67 -12.72
CA MET A 97 -9.10 5.78 -12.13
C MET A 97 -7.71 6.26 -12.51
N TYR A 98 -6.76 6.08 -11.59
CA TYR A 98 -5.37 6.46 -11.80
C TYR A 98 -4.46 5.28 -11.49
N THR A 99 -3.42 5.12 -12.30
CA THR A 99 -2.47 4.03 -12.21
C THR A 99 -1.12 4.56 -11.76
N TYR A 100 -0.55 3.93 -10.74
CA TYR A 100 0.82 4.10 -10.29
C TYR A 100 1.66 2.95 -10.84
N GLU A 101 2.67 3.27 -11.63
CA GLU A 101 3.60 2.28 -12.16
C GLU A 101 4.82 2.21 -11.25
N ILE A 102 5.13 1.02 -10.76
CA ILE A 102 6.31 0.73 -9.94
C ILE A 102 7.27 -0.10 -10.77
N ILE A 103 8.46 0.43 -11.01
CA ILE A 103 9.52 -0.21 -11.79
C ILE A 103 10.63 -0.59 -10.81
N ILE A 104 10.93 -1.89 -10.73
CA ILE A 104 11.92 -2.43 -9.79
C ILE A 104 13.09 -2.97 -10.60
N GLU A 105 14.24 -2.34 -10.46
CA GLU A 105 15.49 -2.83 -11.02
C GLU A 105 16.21 -3.71 -9.98
N LEU A 106 16.54 -4.95 -10.35
CA LEU A 106 17.26 -5.88 -9.48
C LEU A 106 18.77 -5.58 -9.43
N ALA A 107 19.42 -5.87 -8.30
CA ALA A 107 20.87 -5.78 -8.20
C ALA A 107 21.58 -6.78 -9.13
N ASP A 108 21.01 -7.98 -9.26
CA ASP A 108 21.48 -8.99 -10.20
C ASP A 108 20.73 -8.91 -11.53
N GLN A 109 21.37 -8.25 -12.51
CA GLN A 109 20.85 -8.06 -13.87
C GLN A 109 20.97 -9.30 -14.75
N THR A 110 21.55 -10.40 -14.26
CA THR A 110 21.66 -11.66 -15.02
C THR A 110 20.42 -12.54 -14.88
N LYS A 111 19.52 -12.22 -13.93
CA LYS A 111 18.26 -12.95 -13.74
C LYS A 111 17.30 -12.68 -14.89
N THR A 112 16.89 -13.75 -15.57
CA THR A 112 15.94 -13.70 -16.68
C THR A 112 14.51 -14.08 -16.29
N GLU A 113 14.35 -14.68 -15.10
CA GLU A 113 13.03 -15.01 -14.53
C GLU A 113 12.61 -13.94 -13.51
N PRO A 114 11.31 -13.64 -13.36
CA PRO A 114 10.83 -12.71 -12.36
C PRO A 114 11.22 -13.17 -10.95
N LEU A 115 11.90 -12.30 -10.20
CA LEU A 115 12.38 -12.65 -8.86
C LEU A 115 11.24 -12.86 -7.85
N PHE A 116 10.09 -12.23 -8.10
CA PHE A 116 8.93 -12.30 -7.22
C PHE A 116 7.65 -12.61 -8.00
N SER A 117 6.77 -13.43 -7.40
CA SER A 117 5.43 -13.76 -7.88
C SER A 117 4.36 -13.03 -7.05
N LYS A 118 3.08 -13.29 -7.33
CA LYS A 118 1.97 -12.83 -6.47
C LYS A 118 2.14 -13.25 -5.02
N ASP A 119 2.82 -14.37 -4.75
CA ASP A 119 3.06 -14.90 -3.40
C ASP A 119 4.06 -14.05 -2.60
N ASN A 120 4.72 -13.09 -3.24
CA ASN A 120 5.62 -12.14 -2.60
C ASN A 120 4.98 -10.75 -2.39
N LEU A 121 3.84 -10.46 -3.02
CA LEU A 121 3.27 -9.12 -3.09
C LEU A 121 2.19 -8.91 -2.03
N ASP A 122 2.63 -8.50 -0.85
CA ASP A 122 1.77 -8.17 0.28
C ASP A 122 1.24 -6.73 0.17
N PHE A 123 0.14 -6.57 -0.55
CA PHE A 123 -0.59 -5.30 -0.54
C PHE A 123 -1.33 -5.11 0.78
N PHE A 124 -1.26 -3.90 1.30
CA PHE A 124 -1.97 -3.51 2.51
C PHE A 124 -2.56 -2.11 2.40
N ILE A 125 -3.63 -1.90 3.16
CA ILE A 125 -4.15 -0.56 3.45
C ILE A 125 -3.81 -0.20 4.88
N CYS A 126 -3.68 1.09 5.15
CA CYS A 126 -3.43 1.58 6.50
C CYS A 126 -4.30 2.77 6.88
N TYR A 127 -4.58 2.91 8.17
CA TYR A 127 -5.37 4.01 8.70
C TYR A 127 -5.03 4.32 10.15
N GLN A 128 -5.35 5.54 10.57
CA GLN A 128 -5.16 5.97 11.95
C GLN A 128 -6.28 5.42 12.83
N TYR A 129 -5.93 4.65 13.87
CA TYR A 129 -6.90 4.19 14.86
C TYR A 129 -6.75 4.95 16.17
N LYS A 130 -7.75 5.79 16.47
CA LYS A 130 -7.76 6.65 17.67
C LYS A 130 -6.43 7.43 17.74
N SER A 131 -5.81 7.48 18.90
CA SER A 131 -4.55 8.19 19.15
C SER A 131 -3.34 7.25 19.19
N MET A 132 -3.39 6.09 18.52
CA MET A 132 -2.25 5.18 18.44
C MET A 132 -1.08 5.82 17.70
N GLN A 133 0.16 5.57 18.15
CA GLN A 133 1.35 6.04 17.45
C GLN A 133 1.59 5.29 16.13
N GLN A 134 1.38 3.97 16.14
CA GLN A 134 1.51 3.15 14.94
C GLN A 134 0.22 3.22 14.11
N ARG A 135 0.37 3.20 12.78
CA ARG A 135 -0.77 3.05 11.87
C ARG A 135 -1.34 1.64 11.98
N MET A 136 -2.65 1.53 11.85
CA MET A 136 -3.27 0.21 11.70
C MET A 136 -3.09 -0.28 10.27
N GLU A 137 -2.73 -1.54 10.10
CA GLU A 137 -2.58 -2.17 8.79
C GLU A 137 -3.54 -3.32 8.62
N VAL A 138 -4.03 -3.48 7.38
CA VAL A 138 -4.85 -4.62 6.96
C VAL A 138 -4.16 -5.24 5.77
N HIS A 139 -3.65 -6.46 5.98
CA HIS A 139 -2.92 -7.25 5.00
C HIS A 139 -3.80 -8.36 4.42
N LEU A 140 -3.42 -8.82 3.23
CA LEU A 140 -3.94 -10.05 2.64
C LEU A 140 -3.70 -11.26 3.56
N TYR A 141 -4.66 -12.20 3.58
CA TYR A 141 -4.66 -13.35 4.50
C TYR A 141 -3.39 -14.19 4.39
N GLU A 142 -2.91 -14.39 3.17
CA GLU A 142 -1.72 -15.17 2.84
C GLU A 142 -0.44 -14.61 3.47
N PHE A 143 -0.45 -13.34 3.92
CA PHE A 143 0.69 -12.64 4.48
C PHE A 143 0.60 -12.38 5.99
N TRP A 144 -0.47 -12.81 6.65
CA TRP A 144 -0.64 -12.59 8.09
C TRP A 144 0.49 -13.17 8.94
N GLY A 145 1.12 -14.26 8.49
CA GLY A 145 2.29 -14.86 9.15
C GLY A 145 3.52 -13.95 9.25
N TYR A 146 3.60 -12.91 8.41
CA TYR A 146 4.67 -11.90 8.45
C TYR A 146 4.38 -10.76 9.42
N GLY A 147 3.15 -10.64 9.95
CA GLY A 147 2.74 -9.55 10.83
C GLY A 147 2.69 -8.19 10.14
N ALA A 148 2.62 -7.12 10.93
CA ALA A 148 2.65 -5.74 10.44
C ALA A 148 4.05 -5.35 9.90
N THR A 149 4.12 -4.26 9.13
CA THR A 149 5.38 -3.55 8.86
C THR A 149 5.91 -2.89 10.14
N ALA A 150 7.18 -2.45 10.14
CA ALA A 150 7.85 -1.87 11.29
C ALA A 150 7.16 -0.60 11.83
N ALA A 151 6.57 0.21 10.94
CA ALA A 151 5.83 1.42 11.32
C ALA A 151 4.34 1.15 11.61
N GLY A 152 3.87 -0.07 11.36
CA GLY A 152 2.50 -0.48 11.52
C GLY A 152 2.24 -1.37 12.73
N THR A 153 0.97 -1.68 12.91
CA THR A 153 0.49 -2.72 13.80
C THR A 153 -0.75 -3.37 13.18
N VAL A 154 -1.14 -4.55 13.67
CA VAL A 154 -2.34 -5.29 13.24
C VAL A 154 -3.22 -5.57 14.45
N GLN A 155 -4.54 -5.59 14.28
CA GLN A 155 -5.44 -5.89 15.40
C GLN A 155 -5.47 -7.40 15.60
N GLN A 156 -4.60 -7.91 16.47
CA GLN A 156 -4.51 -9.33 16.83
C GLN A 156 -5.85 -9.90 17.32
N GLU A 157 -6.57 -9.14 18.16
CA GLU A 157 -7.87 -9.56 18.69
C GLU A 157 -8.96 -9.64 17.61
N ASN A 158 -8.89 -8.80 16.57
CA ASN A 158 -9.78 -8.91 15.43
C ASN A 158 -9.40 -10.10 14.57
N LEU A 159 -8.11 -10.35 14.30
CA LEU A 159 -7.61 -11.52 13.55
C LEU A 159 -8.20 -12.83 14.11
N ASP A 160 -8.29 -12.95 15.43
CA ASP A 160 -8.94 -14.08 16.10
C ASP A 160 -10.47 -14.08 15.93
N LEU A 161 -11.10 -12.90 15.91
CA LEU A 161 -12.55 -12.68 15.69
C LEU A 161 -12.99 -12.90 14.24
N ALA A 162 -12.09 -12.73 13.26
CA ALA A 162 -12.35 -13.14 11.88
C ALA A 162 -12.55 -14.64 11.77
N GLY A 163 -11.90 -15.45 12.61
CA GLY A 163 -11.90 -16.90 12.45
C GLY A 163 -11.40 -17.28 11.04
N ASN A 164 -12.28 -17.88 10.22
CA ASN A 164 -11.98 -18.22 8.82
C ASN A 164 -12.26 -17.07 7.82
N ASN A 165 -12.55 -15.85 8.29
CA ASN A 165 -12.80 -14.69 7.44
C ASN A 165 -11.50 -13.92 7.15
N THR A 166 -11.51 -13.10 6.11
CA THR A 166 -10.42 -12.16 5.79
C THR A 166 -11.01 -10.76 5.56
N TRP A 167 -10.24 -9.71 5.85
CA TRP A 167 -10.61 -8.33 5.50
C TRP A 167 -10.00 -7.86 4.18
N ALA A 168 -9.16 -8.68 3.56
CA ALA A 168 -8.54 -8.38 2.28
C ALA A 168 -8.51 -9.64 1.40
N ILE A 169 -8.87 -9.46 0.13
CA ILE A 169 -8.88 -10.52 -0.87
C ILE A 169 -8.17 -10.03 -2.13
N CYS A 170 -7.48 -10.93 -2.83
CA CYS A 170 -6.95 -10.66 -4.16
C CYS A 170 -7.68 -11.53 -5.18
N VAL A 171 -8.61 -10.91 -5.92
CA VAL A 171 -9.44 -11.57 -6.94
C VAL A 171 -8.83 -11.46 -8.34
N PRO A 172 -9.18 -12.36 -9.29
CA PRO A 172 -8.76 -12.26 -10.70
C PRO A 172 -9.25 -11.00 -11.41
#